data_AF-N6Y9F5-F1
#
_entry.id   AF-N6Y9F5-F1
#
_cell.length_a   1.000
_cell.length_b   1.000
_cell.length_c   1.000
_cell.angle_alpha   90.00
_cell.angle_beta   90.00
_cell.angle_gamma   90.00
#
_symmetry.space_group_name_H-M   'P 1'
#
loop_
_entity.id
_entity.type
_entity.pdbx_description
1 polymer ?
#
loop_
_entity_poly.entity_id
_entity_poly.type
_entity_poly.pdbx_seq_one_letter_code
_entity_poly.pdbx_strand_id
1 'polypeptide(L)'
;MSPRSLKSPIAGACIAALAALLVVPGPAFAQAGGEIAERRSDLDELKQRIRELQEEMAKAEADRTSAQKALVDSERSVSRAVRELARIEGERRNAEKRLAVLEGEQRETAARIDARRGELADWVRRHYVHGAADGVAPLLSARDPNQLARDAHYLEHLGRARLELIEGLRTDLSETRRRADEISARRDRLATLESEQRDRQQQLQTEQSRRKAALAEVSRELQAKKSEVDALQQDEQRLGKLIETLARRARLAAAREAARREAEQREAERRA
;
A
#
# COMPACT_ATOMS: atom_id res chain seq x y z
N MET A 1 27.31 -28.93 27.36
CA MET A 1 28.04 -29.55 26.24
C MET A 1 28.82 -28.48 25.49
N SER A 2 30.01 -28.16 25.99
CA SER A 2 31.16 -27.78 25.15
C SER A 2 31.88 -29.08 24.75
N PRO A 3 32.94 -29.14 23.91
CA PRO A 3 33.80 -28.07 23.34
C PRO A 3 34.04 -28.32 21.80
N ARG A 4 34.84 -27.64 20.99
CA ARG A 4 36.31 -27.36 20.93
C ARG A 4 36.51 -26.53 19.65
N SER A 5 37.17 -25.36 19.59
CA SER A 5 38.59 -25.04 19.80
C SER A 5 39.61 -25.83 18.95
N LEU A 6 40.23 -25.16 17.98
CA LEU A 6 41.60 -25.36 17.45
C LEU A 6 41.98 -24.04 16.74
N LYS A 7 42.72 -23.10 17.35
CA LYS A 7 44.17 -23.05 17.67
C LYS A 7 45.10 -23.22 16.45
N SER A 8 45.82 -22.13 16.18
CA SER A 8 47.20 -21.98 15.64
C SER A 8 48.21 -22.99 16.24
N PRO A 9 49.49 -23.17 15.83
CA PRO A 9 50.50 -22.21 15.30
C PRO A 9 51.57 -22.82 14.33
N ILE A 10 52.67 -22.10 14.03
CA ILE A 10 54.08 -22.52 13.78
C ILE A 10 54.83 -21.24 13.36
N ALA A 11 55.65 -20.62 14.22
CA ALA A 11 57.11 -20.80 14.36
C ALA A 11 57.87 -20.49 13.06
N GLY A 12 58.93 -19.68 13.00
CA GLY A 12 59.78 -19.01 13.97
C GLY A 12 61.07 -18.65 13.21
N ALA A 13 61.76 -17.58 13.59
CA ALA A 13 63.22 -17.45 13.46
C ALA A 13 63.66 -16.06 13.91
N CYS A 14 64.24 -16.04 15.11
CA CYS A 14 65.15 -15.00 15.56
C CYS A 14 66.43 -15.05 14.72
N ILE A 15 66.93 -13.91 14.25
CA ILE A 15 68.37 -13.64 14.24
C ILE A 15 68.59 -12.20 14.69
N ALA A 16 69.27 -12.09 15.83
CA ALA A 16 69.81 -10.87 16.38
C ALA A 16 71.00 -10.39 15.53
N ALA A 17 71.10 -9.08 15.31
CA ALA A 17 72.37 -8.43 15.02
C ALA A 17 72.39 -7.06 15.68
N LEU A 18 73.10 -7.01 16.80
CA LEU A 18 73.46 -5.85 17.59
C LEU A 18 74.69 -5.21 16.94
N ALA A 19 74.61 -3.95 16.50
CA ALA A 19 75.79 -3.18 16.13
C ALA A 19 75.60 -1.69 16.45
N ALA A 20 76.56 -1.19 17.22
CA ALA A 20 76.64 0.08 17.89
C ALA A 20 76.82 1.31 16.96
N LEU A 21 76.20 2.41 17.39
CA LEU A 21 76.78 3.75 17.53
C LEU A 21 77.38 4.45 16.30
N LEU A 22 76.64 5.43 15.79
CA LEU A 22 77.18 6.74 15.39
C LEU A 22 76.04 7.76 15.37
N VAL A 23 75.88 8.48 16.48
CA VAL A 23 75.07 9.69 16.54
C VAL A 23 75.82 10.79 15.79
N VAL A 24 75.38 11.04 14.56
CA VAL A 24 75.67 12.27 13.82
C VAL A 24 74.44 13.18 14.02
N PRO A 25 74.56 14.39 14.57
CA PRO A 25 73.45 15.34 14.61
C PRO A 25 73.26 15.92 13.20
N GLY A 26 72.53 15.20 12.36
CA GLY A 26 72.08 15.70 11.06
C GLY A 26 70.97 16.74 11.25
N PRO A 27 70.93 17.82 10.44
CA PRO A 27 69.92 18.87 10.59
C PRO A 27 68.52 18.30 10.28
N ALA A 28 67.68 18.25 11.30
CA ALA A 28 66.31 17.72 11.27
C ALA A 28 65.30 18.61 10.49
N PHE A 29 65.72 19.33 9.45
CA PHE A 29 64.94 20.42 8.86
C PHE A 29 64.37 20.16 7.47
N ALA A 30 64.60 18.98 6.87
CA ALA A 30 63.92 18.60 5.63
C ALA A 30 62.48 18.08 5.85
N GLN A 31 62.08 17.77 7.08
CA GLN A 31 60.79 17.11 7.34
C GLN A 31 59.58 18.05 7.36
N ALA A 32 59.76 19.34 7.69
CA ALA A 32 58.64 20.28 7.78
C ALA A 32 58.04 20.66 6.41
N GLY A 33 58.83 20.62 5.33
CA GLY A 33 58.34 20.88 3.97
C GLY A 33 57.59 19.69 3.37
N GLY A 34 58.06 18.47 3.66
CA GLY A 34 57.42 17.22 3.23
C GLY A 34 56.06 17.01 3.87
N GLU A 35 55.94 17.26 5.17
CA GLU A 35 54.67 17.11 5.91
C GLU A 35 53.58 18.09 5.43
N ILE A 36 53.95 19.33 5.06
CA ILE A 36 52.99 20.29 4.49
C ILE A 36 52.56 19.89 3.07
N ALA A 37 53.47 19.30 2.27
CA ALA A 37 53.15 18.84 0.92
C ALA A 37 52.21 17.62 0.93
N GLU A 38 52.45 16.66 1.84
CA GLU A 38 51.59 15.49 2.05
C GLU A 38 50.18 15.90 2.47
N ARG A 39 50.05 16.78 3.48
CA ARG A 39 48.73 17.28 3.94
C ARG A 39 47.98 18.08 2.88
N ARG A 40 48.70 18.75 1.97
CA ARG A 40 48.07 19.42 0.81
C ARG A 40 47.54 18.40 -0.20
N SER A 41 48.26 17.32 -0.44
CA SER A 41 47.79 16.20 -1.26
C SER A 41 46.52 15.58 -0.65
N ASP A 42 46.51 15.30 0.66
CA ASP A 42 45.33 14.78 1.37
C ASP A 42 44.11 15.71 1.22
N LEU A 43 44.34 17.03 1.30
CA LEU A 43 43.27 18.02 1.14
C LEU A 43 42.72 18.02 -0.30
N ASP A 44 43.58 17.89 -1.31
CA ASP A 44 43.16 17.88 -2.71
C ASP A 44 42.40 16.59 -3.06
N GLU A 45 42.81 15.45 -2.51
CA GLU A 45 42.08 14.17 -2.62
C GLU A 45 40.72 14.26 -1.93
N LEU A 46 40.65 14.83 -0.72
CA LEU A 46 39.40 15.04 -0.01
C LEU A 46 38.44 15.97 -0.78
N LYS A 47 38.96 17.06 -1.35
CA LYS A 47 38.17 17.97 -2.21
C LYS A 47 37.65 17.27 -3.46
N GLN A 48 38.45 16.40 -4.06
CA GLN A 48 38.01 15.62 -5.20
C GLN A 48 36.89 14.66 -4.78
N ARG A 49 37.03 13.98 -3.64
CA ARG A 49 36.00 13.11 -3.08
C ARG A 49 34.69 13.84 -2.77
N ILE A 50 34.78 15.05 -2.22
CA ILE A 50 33.63 15.92 -1.97
C ILE A 50 32.94 16.29 -3.28
N ARG A 51 33.69 16.66 -4.33
CA ARG A 51 33.12 16.97 -5.66
C ARG A 51 32.41 15.76 -6.28
N GLU A 52 33.03 14.59 -6.23
CA GLU A 52 32.41 13.34 -6.71
C GLU A 52 31.11 13.03 -5.96
N LEU A 53 31.10 13.13 -4.63
CA LEU A 53 29.90 12.93 -3.83
C LEU A 53 28.83 14.01 -4.07
N GLN A 54 29.22 15.26 -4.33
CA GLN A 54 28.28 16.33 -4.71
C GLN A 54 27.64 16.06 -6.07
N GLU A 55 28.39 15.54 -7.04
CA GLU A 55 27.84 15.12 -8.33
C GLU A 55 26.92 13.89 -8.19
N GLU A 56 27.30 12.90 -7.36
CA GLU A 56 26.43 11.77 -7.02
C GLU A 56 25.13 12.25 -6.34
N MET A 57 25.21 13.21 -5.41
CA MET A 57 24.04 13.81 -4.78
C MET A 57 23.15 14.55 -5.77
N ALA A 58 23.72 15.32 -6.69
CA ALA A 58 22.94 16.01 -7.73
C ALA A 58 22.21 15.00 -8.64
N LYS A 59 22.85 13.87 -8.97
CA LYS A 59 22.19 12.76 -9.68
C LYS A 59 21.09 12.13 -8.82
N ALA A 60 21.35 11.85 -7.54
CA ALA A 60 20.35 11.31 -6.62
C ALA A 60 19.15 12.27 -6.40
N GLU A 61 19.36 13.58 -6.45
CA GLU A 61 18.28 14.59 -6.41
C GLU A 61 17.46 14.61 -7.71
N ALA A 62 18.09 14.42 -8.86
CA ALA A 62 17.39 14.23 -10.12
C ALA A 62 16.56 12.93 -10.11
N ASP A 63 17.13 11.83 -9.61
CA ASP A 63 16.43 10.56 -9.43
C ASP A 63 15.30 10.66 -8.41
N ARG A 64 15.48 11.41 -7.31
CA ARG A 64 14.42 11.76 -6.36
C ARG A 64 13.29 12.50 -7.05
N THR A 65 13.60 13.46 -7.92
CA THR A 65 12.58 14.20 -8.69
C THR A 65 11.80 13.26 -9.61
N SER A 66 12.48 12.29 -10.24
CA SER A 66 11.86 11.23 -11.05
C SER A 66 10.97 10.30 -10.19
N ALA A 67 11.48 9.84 -9.04
CA ALA A 67 10.74 9.04 -8.08
C ALA A 67 9.52 9.79 -7.52
N GLN A 68 9.62 11.11 -7.34
CA GLN A 68 8.52 11.96 -6.90
C GLN A 68 7.44 12.10 -7.99
N LYS A 69 7.82 12.15 -9.27
CA LYS A 69 6.85 12.06 -10.38
C LYS A 69 6.15 10.70 -10.41
N ALA A 70 6.91 9.61 -10.29
CA ALA A 70 6.34 8.26 -10.21
C ALA A 70 5.39 8.10 -9.00
N LEU A 71 5.72 8.76 -7.88
CA LEU A 71 4.85 8.82 -6.69
C LEU A 71 3.51 9.51 -6.98
N VAL A 72 3.54 10.66 -7.67
CA VAL A 72 2.32 11.39 -8.04
C VAL A 72 1.43 10.54 -8.94
N ASP A 73 2.01 9.80 -9.88
CA ASP A 73 1.23 8.91 -10.75
C ASP A 73 0.67 7.69 -9.99
N SER A 74 1.42 7.16 -9.02
CA SER A 74 0.94 6.15 -8.07
C SER A 74 -0.22 6.69 -7.21
N GLU A 75 -0.11 7.91 -6.68
CA GLU A 75 -1.19 8.56 -5.89
C GLU A 75 -2.45 8.79 -6.71
N ARG A 76 -2.31 9.16 -7.98
CA ARG A 76 -3.43 9.23 -8.92
C ARG A 76 -4.05 7.86 -9.13
N SER A 77 -3.25 6.81 -9.25
CA SER A 77 -3.72 5.42 -9.39
C SER A 77 -4.47 4.95 -8.14
N VAL A 78 -3.90 5.16 -6.95
CA VAL A 78 -4.53 4.91 -5.65
C VAL A 78 -5.85 5.66 -5.53
N SER A 79 -5.88 6.94 -5.90
CA SER A 79 -7.11 7.75 -5.89
C SER A 79 -8.17 7.22 -6.83
N ARG A 80 -7.79 6.75 -8.03
CA ARG A 80 -8.71 6.08 -8.96
C ARG A 80 -9.25 4.78 -8.36
N ALA A 81 -8.39 3.95 -7.77
CA ALA A 81 -8.79 2.70 -7.13
C ALA A 81 -9.74 2.90 -5.95
N VAL A 82 -9.51 3.93 -5.11
CA VAL A 82 -10.41 4.29 -4.00
C VAL A 82 -11.78 4.74 -4.51
N ARG A 83 -11.83 5.58 -5.55
CA ARG A 83 -13.11 6.00 -6.15
C ARG A 83 -13.87 4.81 -6.74
N GLU A 84 -13.16 3.91 -7.39
CA GLU A 84 -13.75 2.70 -7.95
C GLU A 84 -14.29 1.77 -6.87
N LEU A 85 -13.55 1.60 -5.76
CA LEU A 85 -14.00 0.83 -4.62
C LEU A 85 -15.28 1.42 -4.00
N ALA A 86 -15.36 2.75 -3.88
CA ALA A 86 -16.55 3.44 -3.39
C ALA A 86 -17.75 3.27 -4.34
N ARG A 87 -17.51 3.27 -5.67
CA ARG A 87 -18.54 2.97 -6.68
C ARG A 87 -19.07 1.55 -6.52
N ILE A 88 -18.18 0.55 -6.46
CA ILE A 88 -18.53 -0.86 -6.26
C ILE A 88 -19.32 -1.05 -4.96
N GLU A 89 -18.90 -0.42 -3.86
CA GLU A 89 -19.61 -0.50 -2.59
C GLU A 89 -21.01 0.14 -2.65
N GLY A 90 -21.15 1.25 -3.38
CA GLY A 90 -22.45 1.86 -3.68
C GLY A 90 -23.38 0.93 -4.47
N GLU A 91 -22.85 0.28 -5.50
CA GLU A 91 -23.57 -0.71 -6.30
C GLU A 91 -23.99 -1.93 -5.47
N ARG A 92 -23.08 -2.44 -4.63
CA ARG A 92 -23.33 -3.55 -3.69
C ARG A 92 -24.48 -3.22 -2.75
N ARG A 93 -24.44 -2.07 -2.07
CA ARG A 93 -25.51 -1.64 -1.16
C ARG A 93 -26.87 -1.48 -1.85
N ASN A 94 -26.88 -0.98 -3.08
CA ASN A 94 -28.11 -0.86 -3.87
C ASN A 94 -28.64 -2.24 -4.27
N ALA A 95 -27.76 -3.16 -4.68
CA ALA A 95 -28.12 -4.54 -4.98
C ALA A 95 -28.70 -5.27 -3.76
N GLU A 96 -28.08 -5.14 -2.58
CA GLU A 96 -28.57 -5.69 -1.32
C GLU A 96 -29.96 -5.16 -0.95
N LYS A 97 -30.18 -3.84 -1.05
CA LYS A 97 -31.50 -3.23 -0.79
C LYS A 97 -32.58 -3.79 -1.70
N ARG A 98 -32.29 -3.88 -3.00
CA ARG A 98 -33.23 -4.42 -4.00
C ARG A 98 -33.51 -5.91 -3.76
N LEU A 99 -32.49 -6.68 -3.41
CA LEU A 99 -32.64 -8.08 -3.05
C LEU A 99 -33.54 -8.25 -1.83
N ALA A 100 -33.35 -7.44 -0.78
CA ALA A 100 -34.19 -7.47 0.41
C ALA A 100 -35.67 -7.14 0.10
N VAL A 101 -35.92 -6.17 -0.78
CA VAL A 101 -37.29 -5.85 -1.25
C VAL A 101 -37.90 -7.05 -1.97
N LEU A 102 -37.19 -7.63 -2.95
CA LEU A 102 -37.68 -8.79 -3.71
C LEU A 102 -37.95 -10.01 -2.81
N GLU A 103 -37.10 -10.27 -1.83
CA GLU A 103 -37.30 -11.35 -0.85
C GLU A 103 -38.50 -11.08 0.07
N GLY A 104 -38.81 -9.81 0.34
CA GLY A 104 -40.03 -9.41 1.05
C GLY A 104 -41.28 -9.67 0.22
N GLU A 105 -41.29 -9.22 -1.03
CA GLU A 105 -42.40 -9.43 -1.98
C GLU A 105 -42.63 -10.92 -2.28
N GLN A 106 -41.56 -11.71 -2.34
CA GLN A 106 -41.64 -13.17 -2.49
C GLN A 106 -42.35 -13.83 -1.31
N ARG A 107 -42.04 -13.38 -0.07
CA ARG A 107 -42.69 -13.87 1.15
C ARG A 107 -44.16 -13.50 1.20
N GLU A 108 -44.50 -12.28 0.82
CA GLU A 108 -45.90 -11.84 0.74
C GLU A 108 -46.68 -12.66 -0.29
N THR A 109 -46.10 -12.86 -1.48
CA THR A 109 -46.72 -13.67 -2.54
C THR A 109 -46.91 -15.12 -2.11
N ALA A 110 -45.93 -15.71 -1.41
CA ALA A 110 -46.08 -17.05 -0.85
C ALA A 110 -47.24 -17.13 0.16
N ALA A 111 -47.39 -16.14 1.05
CA ALA A 111 -48.51 -16.10 1.98
C ALA A 111 -49.88 -15.98 1.27
N ARG A 112 -49.97 -15.18 0.19
CA ARG A 112 -51.19 -15.10 -0.64
C ARG A 112 -51.50 -16.43 -1.32
N ILE A 113 -50.48 -17.11 -1.85
CA ILE A 113 -50.61 -18.43 -2.46
C ILE A 113 -51.17 -19.44 -1.45
N ASP A 114 -50.63 -19.47 -0.24
CA ASP A 114 -51.05 -20.40 0.80
C ASP A 114 -52.48 -20.12 1.27
N ALA A 115 -52.86 -18.85 1.43
CA ALA A 115 -54.24 -18.46 1.74
C ALA A 115 -55.23 -18.93 0.65
N ARG A 116 -54.92 -18.62 -0.63
CA ARG A 116 -55.76 -19.02 -1.78
C ARG A 116 -55.85 -20.54 -1.93
N ARG A 117 -54.75 -21.27 -1.66
CA ARG A 117 -54.75 -22.73 -1.64
C ARG A 117 -55.62 -23.30 -0.53
N GLY A 118 -55.62 -22.68 0.65
CA GLY A 118 -56.52 -23.04 1.76
C GLY A 118 -57.99 -22.90 1.36
N GLU A 119 -58.36 -21.75 0.80
CA GLU A 119 -59.73 -21.50 0.32
C GLU A 119 -60.17 -22.52 -0.74
N LEU A 120 -59.28 -22.82 -1.69
CA LEU A 120 -59.53 -23.81 -2.74
C LEU A 120 -59.66 -25.23 -2.16
N ALA A 121 -58.79 -25.61 -1.22
CA ALA A 121 -58.82 -26.92 -0.58
C ALA A 121 -60.11 -27.13 0.22
N ASP A 122 -60.56 -26.13 0.97
CA ASP A 122 -61.82 -26.19 1.71
C ASP A 122 -63.02 -26.27 0.77
N TRP A 123 -62.97 -25.55 -0.35
CA TRP A 123 -63.99 -25.67 -1.39
C TRP A 123 -64.06 -27.07 -2.01
N VAL A 124 -62.91 -27.62 -2.44
CA VAL A 124 -62.84 -28.98 -3.00
C VAL A 124 -63.32 -30.02 -1.98
N ARG A 125 -62.92 -29.88 -0.71
CA ARG A 125 -63.36 -30.79 0.36
C ARG A 125 -64.88 -30.77 0.54
N ARG A 126 -65.49 -29.59 0.63
CA ARG A 126 -66.96 -29.47 0.74
C ARG A 126 -67.67 -30.09 -0.46
N HIS A 127 -67.20 -29.81 -1.67
CA HIS A 127 -67.77 -30.39 -2.88
C HIS A 127 -67.66 -31.92 -2.92
N TYR A 128 -66.54 -32.48 -2.46
CA TYR A 128 -66.35 -33.92 -2.37
C TYR A 128 -67.28 -34.57 -1.33
N VAL A 129 -67.42 -33.97 -0.14
CA VAL A 129 -68.22 -34.53 0.97
C VAL A 129 -69.73 -34.42 0.71
N HIS A 130 -70.20 -33.30 0.15
CA HIS A 130 -71.63 -33.06 -0.07
C HIS A 130 -72.08 -33.47 -1.49
N GLY A 131 -71.12 -33.84 -2.35
CA GLY A 131 -71.36 -34.28 -3.72
C GLY A 131 -71.86 -33.16 -4.65
N ALA A 132 -72.15 -33.52 -5.91
CA ALA A 132 -72.71 -32.61 -6.90
C ALA A 132 -74.15 -32.14 -6.60
N ALA A 133 -74.76 -32.62 -5.49
CA ALA A 133 -76.12 -32.30 -5.08
C ALA A 133 -76.28 -30.84 -4.60
N ASP A 134 -75.19 -30.19 -4.14
CA ASP A 134 -75.13 -28.74 -3.84
C ASP A 134 -75.02 -27.86 -5.11
N GLY A 135 -75.06 -28.47 -6.31
CA GLY A 135 -74.94 -27.79 -7.60
C GLY A 135 -76.28 -27.40 -8.23
N VAL A 136 -76.46 -27.72 -9.51
CA VAL A 136 -77.68 -27.42 -10.29
C VAL A 136 -78.87 -28.32 -9.97
N ALA A 137 -78.68 -29.41 -9.21
CA ALA A 137 -79.74 -30.38 -8.91
C ALA A 137 -80.97 -29.75 -8.22
N PRO A 138 -80.83 -28.83 -7.22
CA PRO A 138 -81.95 -28.12 -6.64
C PRO A 138 -82.64 -27.17 -7.63
N LEU A 139 -81.89 -26.55 -8.56
CA LEU A 139 -82.46 -25.70 -9.62
C LEU A 139 -83.39 -26.48 -10.54
N LEU A 140 -83.07 -27.74 -10.83
CA LEU A 140 -83.90 -28.63 -11.64
C LEU A 140 -85.16 -29.10 -10.91
N SER A 141 -85.23 -28.93 -9.58
CA SER A 141 -86.38 -29.29 -8.74
C SER A 141 -87.25 -28.09 -8.31
N ALA A 142 -86.79 -26.85 -8.55
CA ALA A 142 -87.43 -25.63 -8.09
C ALA A 142 -88.71 -25.32 -8.89
N ARG A 143 -89.82 -25.08 -8.17
CA ARG A 143 -91.14 -24.78 -8.77
C ARG A 143 -91.42 -23.28 -8.94
N ASP A 144 -90.62 -22.41 -8.33
CA ASP A 144 -90.79 -20.94 -8.39
C ASP A 144 -89.75 -20.31 -9.36
N PRO A 145 -90.19 -19.74 -10.50
CA PRO A 145 -89.32 -19.09 -11.48
C PRO A 145 -88.47 -17.94 -10.92
N ASN A 146 -88.98 -17.20 -9.93
CA ASN A 146 -88.25 -16.07 -9.35
C ASN A 146 -87.10 -16.53 -8.45
N GLN A 147 -87.26 -17.64 -7.73
CA GLN A 147 -86.19 -18.24 -6.94
C GLN A 147 -85.11 -18.81 -7.85
N LEU A 148 -85.51 -19.51 -8.92
CA LEU A 148 -84.60 -20.06 -9.92
C LEU A 148 -83.69 -18.98 -10.53
N ALA A 149 -84.25 -17.82 -10.91
CA ALA A 149 -83.48 -16.72 -11.48
C ALA A 149 -82.44 -16.15 -10.49
N ARG A 150 -82.79 -16.03 -9.21
CA ARG A 150 -81.87 -15.56 -8.16
C ARG A 150 -80.75 -16.56 -7.89
N ASP A 151 -81.09 -17.83 -7.75
CA ASP A 151 -80.11 -18.87 -7.45
C ASP A 151 -79.13 -19.06 -8.63
N ALA A 152 -79.63 -18.99 -9.88
CA ALA A 152 -78.78 -18.99 -11.07
C ALA A 152 -77.80 -17.81 -11.09
N HIS A 153 -78.27 -16.60 -10.76
CA HIS A 153 -77.43 -15.40 -10.66
C HIS A 153 -76.35 -15.54 -9.57
N TYR A 154 -76.69 -16.09 -8.40
CA TYR A 154 -75.70 -16.34 -7.34
C TYR A 154 -74.67 -17.39 -7.72
N LEU A 155 -75.08 -18.48 -8.38
CA LEU A 155 -74.16 -19.51 -8.86
C LEU A 155 -73.23 -18.97 -9.94
N GLU A 156 -73.71 -18.10 -10.83
CA GLU A 156 -72.87 -17.40 -11.80
C GLU A 156 -71.81 -16.54 -11.11
N HIS A 157 -72.21 -15.70 -10.15
CA HIS A 157 -71.27 -14.88 -9.39
C HIS A 157 -70.23 -15.72 -8.62
N LEU A 158 -70.67 -16.81 -8.00
CA LEU A 158 -69.79 -17.72 -7.29
C LEU A 158 -68.82 -18.43 -8.25
N GLY A 159 -69.29 -18.81 -9.44
CA GLY A 159 -68.45 -19.37 -10.50
C GLY A 159 -67.40 -18.38 -10.98
N ARG A 160 -67.78 -17.11 -11.18
CA ARG A 160 -66.86 -16.03 -11.56
C ARG A 160 -65.80 -15.79 -10.51
N ALA A 161 -66.18 -15.68 -9.23
CA ALA A 161 -65.24 -15.52 -8.12
C ALA A 161 -64.25 -16.69 -8.00
N ARG A 162 -64.71 -17.94 -8.26
CA ARG A 162 -63.82 -19.12 -8.27
C ARG A 162 -62.82 -19.09 -9.42
N LEU A 163 -63.27 -18.65 -10.60
CA LEU A 163 -62.36 -18.49 -11.73
C LEU A 163 -61.30 -17.42 -11.44
N GLU A 164 -61.70 -16.28 -10.87
CA GLU A 164 -60.79 -15.22 -10.44
C GLU A 164 -59.76 -15.71 -9.40
N LEU A 165 -60.18 -16.54 -8.43
CA LEU A 165 -59.28 -17.18 -7.47
C LEU A 165 -58.21 -18.05 -8.17
N ILE A 166 -58.63 -18.90 -9.11
CA ILE A 166 -57.74 -19.82 -9.84
C ILE A 166 -56.76 -19.04 -10.73
N GLU A 167 -57.25 -18.05 -11.48
CA GLU A 167 -56.42 -17.21 -12.33
C GLU A 167 -55.44 -16.36 -11.51
N GLY A 168 -55.90 -15.83 -10.38
CA GLY A 168 -55.04 -15.16 -9.41
C GLY A 168 -53.93 -16.07 -8.88
N LEU A 169 -54.24 -17.30 -8.50
CA LEU A 169 -53.26 -18.28 -8.02
C LEU A 169 -52.25 -18.66 -9.12
N ARG A 170 -52.70 -18.84 -10.37
CA ARG A 170 -51.82 -19.10 -11.52
C ARG A 170 -50.85 -17.94 -11.74
N THR A 171 -51.35 -16.71 -11.63
CA THR A 171 -50.54 -15.49 -11.76
C THR A 171 -49.50 -15.40 -10.64
N ASP A 172 -49.89 -15.55 -9.37
CA ASP A 172 -48.97 -15.51 -8.24
C ASP A 172 -47.88 -16.59 -8.35
N LEU A 173 -48.22 -17.81 -8.79
CA LEU A 173 -47.25 -18.89 -9.00
C LEU A 173 -46.25 -18.57 -10.12
N SER A 174 -46.72 -17.95 -11.20
CA SER A 174 -45.86 -17.49 -12.31
C SER A 174 -44.91 -16.39 -11.84
N GLU A 175 -45.43 -15.40 -11.13
CA GLU A 175 -44.62 -14.31 -10.58
C GLU A 175 -43.56 -14.80 -9.59
N THR A 176 -43.92 -15.77 -8.74
CA THR A 176 -43.01 -16.39 -7.76
C THR A 176 -41.80 -17.02 -8.44
N ARG A 177 -42.00 -17.71 -9.57
CA ARG A 177 -40.91 -18.31 -10.37
C ARG A 177 -40.02 -17.23 -10.96
N ARG A 178 -40.61 -16.24 -11.63
CA ARG A 178 -39.86 -15.12 -12.24
C ARG A 178 -39.04 -14.35 -11.20
N ARG A 179 -39.61 -14.08 -10.02
CA ARG A 179 -38.91 -13.40 -8.92
C ARG A 179 -37.81 -14.28 -8.33
N ALA A 180 -37.98 -15.59 -8.23
CA ALA A 180 -36.94 -16.50 -7.78
C ALA A 180 -35.71 -16.46 -8.72
N ASP A 181 -35.94 -16.45 -10.04
CA ASP A 181 -34.87 -16.31 -11.03
C ASP A 181 -34.16 -14.95 -10.90
N GLU A 182 -34.92 -13.86 -10.71
CA GLU A 182 -34.35 -12.53 -10.49
C GLU A 182 -33.53 -12.44 -9.19
N ILE A 183 -34.02 -13.05 -8.11
CA ILE A 183 -33.32 -13.14 -6.82
C ILE A 183 -32.00 -13.90 -7.00
N SER A 184 -32.01 -15.03 -7.72
CA SER A 184 -30.80 -15.81 -8.00
C SER A 184 -29.78 -14.97 -8.77
N ALA A 185 -30.19 -14.36 -9.88
CA ALA A 185 -29.30 -13.54 -10.70
C ALA A 185 -28.70 -12.35 -9.91
N ARG A 186 -29.49 -11.74 -9.01
CA ARG A 186 -29.01 -10.66 -8.13
C ARG A 186 -28.03 -11.14 -7.08
N ARG A 187 -28.21 -12.34 -6.52
CA ARG A 187 -27.25 -12.96 -5.59
C ARG A 187 -25.93 -13.25 -6.29
N ASP A 188 -25.96 -13.77 -7.52
CA ASP A 188 -24.76 -14.01 -8.31
C ASP A 188 -24.02 -12.71 -8.63
N ARG A 189 -24.77 -11.65 -8.98
CA ARG A 189 -24.20 -10.32 -9.19
C ARG A 189 -23.59 -9.77 -7.90
N LEU A 190 -24.23 -9.97 -6.75
CA LEU A 190 -23.71 -9.53 -5.46
C LEU A 190 -22.40 -10.24 -5.12
N ALA A 191 -22.33 -11.56 -5.30
CA ALA A 191 -21.12 -12.34 -5.09
C ALA A 191 -19.97 -11.88 -6.00
N THR A 192 -20.29 -11.54 -7.26
CA THR A 192 -19.32 -10.97 -8.21
C THR A 192 -18.78 -9.63 -7.71
N LEU A 193 -19.66 -8.72 -7.28
CA LEU A 193 -19.27 -7.41 -6.72
C LEU A 193 -18.42 -7.55 -5.45
N GLU A 194 -18.71 -8.53 -4.60
CA GLU A 194 -17.90 -8.82 -3.40
C GLU A 194 -16.51 -9.32 -3.77
N SER A 195 -16.39 -10.18 -4.77
CA SER A 195 -15.09 -10.63 -5.28
C SER A 195 -14.29 -9.46 -5.86
N GLU A 196 -14.92 -8.67 -6.74
CA GLU A 196 -14.30 -7.47 -7.32
C GLU A 196 -13.84 -6.50 -6.24
N GLN A 197 -14.64 -6.29 -5.19
CA GLN A 197 -14.29 -5.43 -4.06
C GLN A 197 -13.04 -5.94 -3.33
N ARG A 198 -12.98 -7.25 -3.02
CA ARG A 198 -11.84 -7.87 -2.32
C ARG A 198 -10.55 -7.75 -3.14
N ASP A 199 -10.62 -8.08 -4.43
CA ASP A 199 -9.47 -8.01 -5.34
C ASP A 199 -8.94 -6.57 -5.43
N ARG A 200 -9.84 -5.60 -5.59
CA ARG A 200 -9.47 -4.17 -5.63
C ARG A 200 -8.87 -3.69 -4.31
N GLN A 201 -9.40 -4.14 -3.18
CA GLN A 201 -8.86 -3.79 -1.86
C GLN A 201 -7.46 -4.37 -1.65
N GLN A 202 -7.22 -5.61 -2.08
CA GLN A 202 -5.90 -6.24 -1.99
C GLN A 202 -4.88 -5.57 -2.93
N GLN A 203 -5.29 -5.23 -4.15
CA GLN A 203 -4.48 -4.45 -5.08
C GLN A 203 -4.10 -3.10 -4.47
N LEU A 204 -5.07 -2.39 -3.89
CA LEU A 204 -4.85 -1.10 -3.22
C LEU A 204 -3.85 -1.20 -2.06
N GLN A 205 -3.99 -2.21 -1.19
CA GLN A 205 -3.05 -2.43 -0.08
C GLN A 205 -1.65 -2.75 -0.58
N THR A 206 -1.54 -3.59 -1.61
CA THR A 206 -0.25 -3.95 -2.22
C THR A 206 0.44 -2.69 -2.77
N GLU A 207 -0.27 -1.87 -3.52
CA GLU A 207 0.27 -0.63 -4.09
C GLU A 207 0.66 0.38 -2.99
N GLN A 208 -0.14 0.52 -1.93
CA GLN A 208 0.21 1.37 -0.79
C GLN A 208 1.46 0.88 -0.05
N SER A 209 1.63 -0.44 0.11
CA SER A 209 2.79 -1.03 0.78
C SER A 209 4.07 -0.84 -0.05
N ARG A 210 4.00 -1.09 -1.38
CA ARG A 210 5.11 -0.86 -2.32
C ARG A 210 5.54 0.61 -2.30
N ARG A 211 4.57 1.53 -2.32
CA ARG A 211 4.80 2.97 -2.19
C ARG A 211 5.55 3.31 -0.90
N LYS A 212 5.08 2.81 0.25
CA LYS A 212 5.70 3.10 1.55
C LYS A 212 7.15 2.58 1.61
N ALA A 213 7.40 1.39 1.06
CA ALA A 213 8.74 0.81 0.99
C ALA A 213 9.68 1.63 0.09
N ALA A 214 9.24 1.99 -1.13
CA ALA A 214 10.03 2.79 -2.05
C ALA A 214 10.41 4.17 -1.49
N LEU A 215 9.46 4.86 -0.85
CA LEU A 215 9.73 6.15 -0.19
C LEU A 215 10.71 6.05 0.96
N ALA A 216 10.60 5.00 1.78
CA ALA A 216 11.50 4.75 2.89
C ALA A 216 12.93 4.45 2.41
N GLU A 217 13.07 3.76 1.27
CA GLU A 217 14.38 3.45 0.69
C GLU A 217 15.08 4.71 0.18
N VAL A 218 14.42 5.49 -0.67
CA VAL A 218 14.97 6.75 -1.21
C VAL A 218 15.33 7.72 -0.09
N SER A 219 14.49 7.81 0.95
CA SER A 219 14.74 8.72 2.08
C SER A 219 15.97 8.29 2.90
N ARG A 220 16.20 6.98 3.07
CA ARG A 220 17.36 6.46 3.81
C ARG A 220 18.66 6.69 3.03
N GLU A 221 18.65 6.43 1.73
CA GLU A 221 19.82 6.63 0.86
C GLU A 221 20.26 8.11 0.84
N LEU A 222 19.30 9.02 0.69
CA LEU A 222 19.59 10.46 0.66
C LEU A 222 20.14 10.97 1.99
N GLN A 223 19.59 10.49 3.11
CA GLN A 223 20.04 10.87 4.44
C GLN A 223 21.46 10.35 4.72
N ALA A 224 21.78 9.13 4.30
CA ALA A 224 23.12 8.57 4.43
C ALA A 224 24.15 9.38 3.63
N LYS A 225 23.88 9.64 2.34
CA LYS A 225 24.76 10.44 1.48
C LYS A 225 24.97 11.86 2.00
N LYS A 226 23.91 12.51 2.49
CA LYS A 226 24.01 13.83 3.13
C LYS A 226 24.92 13.81 4.35
N SER A 227 24.78 12.82 5.22
CA SER A 227 25.62 12.70 6.42
C SER A 227 27.09 12.44 6.10
N GLU A 228 27.38 11.71 5.01
CA GLU A 228 28.74 11.47 4.53
C GLU A 228 29.40 12.76 4.01
N VAL A 229 28.66 13.55 3.23
CA VAL A 229 29.15 14.86 2.74
C VAL A 229 29.39 15.83 3.89
N ASP A 230 28.46 15.91 4.85
CA ASP A 230 28.62 16.79 6.02
C ASP A 230 29.87 16.41 6.84
N ALA A 231 30.17 15.11 6.98
CA ALA A 231 31.38 14.64 7.66
C ALA A 231 32.66 15.03 6.90
N LEU A 232 32.71 14.79 5.58
CA LEU A 232 33.88 15.12 4.76
C LEU A 232 34.14 16.64 4.70
N GLN A 233 33.08 17.46 4.66
CA GLN A 233 33.22 18.93 4.73
C GLN A 233 33.82 19.39 6.06
N GLN A 234 33.44 18.77 7.18
CA GLN A 234 34.06 19.06 8.47
C GLN A 234 35.54 18.67 8.49
N ASP A 235 35.89 17.54 7.87
CA ASP A 235 37.27 17.10 7.75
C ASP A 235 38.10 18.04 6.87
N GLU A 236 37.52 18.55 5.78
CA GLU A 236 38.16 19.54 4.90
C GLU A 236 38.49 20.82 5.67
N GLN A 237 37.54 21.33 6.44
CA GLN A 237 37.74 22.52 7.28
C GLN A 237 38.81 22.29 8.36
N ARG A 238 38.87 21.09 8.95
CA ARG A 238 39.89 20.74 9.95
C ARG A 238 41.28 20.67 9.33
N LEU A 239 41.44 19.99 8.21
CA LEU A 239 42.71 19.88 7.48
C LEU A 239 43.18 21.25 6.98
N GLY A 240 42.28 22.08 6.44
CA GLY A 240 42.61 23.44 6.01
C GLY A 240 43.19 24.30 7.13
N LYS A 241 42.57 24.29 8.32
CA LYS A 241 43.07 25.02 9.51
C LYS A 241 44.43 24.49 9.98
N LEU A 242 44.64 23.18 9.89
CA LEU A 242 45.90 22.55 10.27
C LEU A 242 47.04 23.00 9.34
N ILE A 243 46.81 22.95 8.02
CA ILE A 243 47.78 23.40 7.01
C ILE A 243 48.12 24.88 7.21
N GLU A 244 47.12 25.72 7.48
CA GLU A 244 47.36 27.15 7.75
C GLU A 244 48.24 27.35 9.00
N THR A 245 47.99 26.58 10.06
CA THR A 245 48.76 26.62 11.30
C THR A 245 50.21 26.16 11.07
N LEU A 246 50.41 25.06 10.34
CA LEU A 246 51.73 24.55 9.98
C LEU A 246 52.49 25.55 9.09
N ALA A 247 51.84 26.12 8.08
CA ALA A 247 52.43 27.13 7.22
C ALA A 247 52.82 28.39 8.00
N ARG A 248 51.98 28.84 8.95
CA ARG A 248 52.28 29.98 9.84
C ARG A 248 53.49 29.69 10.71
N ARG A 249 53.58 28.50 11.31
CA ARG A 249 54.75 28.07 12.11
C ARG A 249 56.02 28.00 11.26
N ALA A 250 55.94 27.44 10.06
CA ALA A 250 57.08 27.36 9.13
C ALA A 250 57.59 28.76 8.73
N ARG A 251 56.68 29.71 8.42
CA ARG A 251 57.04 31.11 8.12
C ARG A 251 57.73 31.80 9.30
N LEU A 252 57.19 31.63 10.51
CA LEU A 252 57.78 32.21 11.72
C LEU A 252 59.16 31.61 12.03
N ALA A 253 59.34 30.30 11.80
CA ALA A 253 60.64 29.64 11.95
C ALA A 253 61.66 30.16 10.92
N ALA A 254 61.28 30.25 9.64
CA ALA A 254 62.14 30.79 8.58
C ALA A 254 62.54 32.25 8.83
N ALA A 255 61.60 33.09 9.29
CA ALA A 255 61.88 34.48 9.65
C ALA A 255 62.86 34.61 10.84
N ARG A 256 62.74 33.72 11.84
CA ARG A 256 63.67 33.66 12.98
C ARG A 256 65.06 33.21 12.55
N GLU A 257 65.17 32.27 11.62
CA GLU A 257 66.46 31.86 11.06
C GLU A 257 67.10 32.93 10.19
N ALA A 258 66.33 33.60 9.35
CA ALA A 258 66.81 34.74 8.56
C ALA A 258 67.33 35.87 9.47
N ALA A 259 66.59 36.21 10.53
CA ALA A 259 67.02 37.21 11.51
C ALA A 259 68.29 36.78 12.28
N ARG A 260 68.45 35.49 12.58
CA ARG A 260 69.69 34.95 13.18
C ARG A 260 70.88 35.06 12.22
N ARG A 261 70.69 34.67 10.96
CA ARG A 261 71.75 34.77 9.93
C ARG A 261 72.13 36.22 9.65
N GLU A 262 71.16 37.13 9.62
CA GLU A 262 71.44 38.57 9.50
C GLU A 262 72.17 39.13 10.72
N ALA A 263 71.83 38.68 11.93
CA ALA A 263 72.54 39.08 13.14
C ALA A 263 73.99 38.57 13.15
N GLU A 264 74.20 37.30 12.76
CA GLU A 264 75.52 36.70 12.60
C GLU A 264 76.35 37.39 11.51
N GLN A 265 75.72 37.80 10.40
CA GLN A 265 76.37 38.57 9.33
C GLN A 265 76.75 39.99 9.81
N ARG A 266 75.85 40.68 10.52
CA ARG A 266 76.14 42.01 11.08
C ARG A 266 77.21 41.97 12.17
N GLU A 267 77.28 40.88 12.94
CA GLU A 267 78.36 40.66 13.92
C GLU A 267 79.69 40.31 13.24
N ALA A 268 79.67 39.58 12.13
CA ALA A 268 80.86 39.30 11.32
C ALA A 268 81.38 40.58 10.62
N GLU A 269 80.50 41.42 10.09
CA GLU A 269 80.85 42.72 9.48
C GLU A 269 81.39 43.73 10.51
N ARG A 270 80.98 43.64 11.78
CA ARG A 270 81.51 44.49 12.87
C ARG A 270 82.86 44.03 13.43
N ARG A 271 83.28 42.80 13.14
CA ARG A 271 84.55 42.21 13.60
C ARG A 271 85.65 42.23 12.53
N ALA A 272 85.32 42.64 11.30
CA ALA A 272 86.27 42.94 10.22
C ALA A 272 86.63 44.42 10.22
#